data_AF-A0A1T5A6W0-F1
#
_entry.id   AF-A0A1T5A6W0-F1
#
_cell.length_a   1.000
_cell.length_b   1.000
_cell.length_c   1.000
_cell.angle_alpha   90.00
_cell.angle_beta   90.00
_cell.angle_gamma   90.00
#
_symmetry.space_group_name_H-M   'P 1'
#
loop_
_entity.id
_entity.type
_entity.pdbx_description
1 polymer ?
#
loop_
_entity_poly.entity_id
_entity_poly.type
_entity_poly.pdbx_seq_one_letter_code
_entity_poly.pdbx_strand_id
1 'polypeptide(L)'
;MTLNTSFSLWRPPYYYLLKGDVFLHQLTAWSWGVLALFVFLQLSFYPSFENLSALSASVLAWILITTIYFKPAILRGYPLTSFLVIAFALTQFYFPVVFTFIEGKSLIFNLLLPYEVFFHSLAELCVLILTHAIYRTFTYRKVSAISKGVKLLAKGGWFTPPSNLQIWLMGCVGLGAMAYSVFFISSQEGADVSVADRVIQGLMPFSYAPYAIPFGRLYGKTKNNPPYFILMLAIFTLLLFLVSMGRNSRGAFMMGFTAIGFTYALGLLLGIYKFKILTFKNVLIVVLGVWLITGPISDLGVAMVLVRGERNDIPRHELIMKTMEAVQDYKAIAAFRDEAQDFNELEEWDEYYLDNIFLARFCNLKFNDMSLVLASRVKQEENNMLEFSLDKIWAELPQPFLNLLRINVDKTEVSGMSYGDYLRYLVLKNPIYLGSFLAGHMSGTGIAAFGWFYLLVFGVLLVPVFFLLDILYVKNYLAGYHPTDYVYIEHRFSLCALLNITSVFLFLPSESVISLATFLVRGWFQLMVLYFMLFHLTNMVHKLFMSK
;
A
#
# COMPACT_ATOMS: atom_id res chain seq x y z
N MET A 1 -28.59 31.67 20.03
CA MET A 1 -29.15 31.90 18.68
C MET A 1 -28.76 33.32 18.28
N THR A 2 -27.63 33.48 17.60
CA THR A 2 -27.24 34.63 16.76
C THR A 2 -25.86 34.29 16.18
N LEU A 3 -25.89 33.70 14.97
CA LEU A 3 -24.73 33.52 14.10
C LEU A 3 -24.32 34.90 13.58
N ASN A 4 -23.18 35.42 14.02
CA ASN A 4 -22.65 36.67 13.48
C ASN A 4 -21.72 36.36 12.31
N THR A 5 -22.26 36.56 11.11
CA THR A 5 -21.58 36.58 9.83
C THR A 5 -20.73 37.85 9.71
N SER A 6 -19.41 37.69 9.69
CA SER A 6 -18.52 38.66 9.03
C SER A 6 -17.54 37.91 8.13
N PHE A 7 -17.99 37.69 6.90
CA PHE A 7 -17.13 37.40 5.76
C PHE A 7 -16.36 38.68 5.42
N SER A 8 -15.17 38.84 5.99
CA SER A 8 -14.19 39.78 5.47
C SER A 8 -13.17 39.00 4.65
N LEU A 9 -12.83 39.55 3.48
CA LEU A 9 -11.76 39.11 2.59
C LEU A 9 -10.44 39.02 3.35
N TRP A 10 -10.13 37.85 3.89
CA TRP A 10 -8.83 37.58 4.50
C TRP A 10 -7.82 37.33 3.38
N ARG A 11 -7.01 38.36 3.12
CA ARG A 11 -5.65 38.20 2.57
C ARG A 11 -4.95 37.08 3.38
N PRO A 12 -4.25 36.12 2.74
CA PRO A 12 -3.62 35.04 3.46
C PRO A 12 -2.62 35.65 4.46
N PRO A 13 -2.69 35.33 5.77
CA PRO A 13 -1.66 35.75 6.70
C PRO A 13 -0.34 35.16 6.21
N TYR A 14 0.70 36.00 6.19
CA TYR A 14 2.06 35.65 5.82
C TYR A 14 2.43 34.24 6.31
N TYR A 15 2.60 33.31 5.36
CA TYR A 15 3.10 31.97 5.65
C TYR A 15 4.57 32.10 6.05
N TYR A 16 4.85 32.17 7.35
CA TYR A 16 6.19 31.93 7.84
C TYR A 16 6.55 30.47 7.55
N LEU A 17 7.76 30.27 7.00
CA LEU A 17 8.38 28.97 6.72
C LEU A 17 8.23 28.03 7.92
N LEU A 18 7.27 27.12 7.83
CA LEU A 18 7.19 26.01 8.77
C LEU A 18 8.36 25.08 8.44
N LYS A 19 9.00 24.48 9.44
CA LYS A 19 10.20 23.62 9.24
C LYS A 19 10.02 22.50 8.21
N GLY A 20 8.78 22.08 7.95
CA GLY A 20 8.45 21.14 6.87
C GLY A 20 8.77 21.66 5.46
N ASP A 21 8.74 22.97 5.26
CA ASP A 21 9.03 23.60 3.97
C ASP A 21 10.52 23.44 3.60
N VAL A 22 11.41 23.44 4.61
CA VAL A 22 12.85 23.19 4.43
C VAL A 22 13.12 21.73 4.05
N PHE A 23 12.51 20.78 4.75
CA PHE A 23 12.65 19.35 4.39
C PHE A 23 12.14 19.07 2.99
N LEU A 24 10.96 19.60 2.64
CA LEU A 24 10.36 19.36 1.33
C LEU A 24 11.22 19.94 0.19
N HIS A 25 11.78 21.13 0.38
CA HIS A 25 12.73 21.70 -0.58
C HIS A 25 13.98 20.84 -0.73
N GLN A 26 14.57 20.38 0.37
CA GLN A 26 15.74 19.49 0.34
C GLN A 26 15.42 18.14 -0.31
N LEU A 27 14.29 17.53 0.03
CA LEU A 27 13.81 16.28 -0.57
C LEU A 27 13.61 16.45 -2.08
N THR A 28 13.03 17.57 -2.51
CA THR A 28 12.82 17.87 -3.93
C THR A 28 14.17 17.95 -4.65
N ALA A 29 15.12 18.74 -4.13
CA ALA A 29 16.45 18.87 -4.72
C ALA A 29 17.21 17.53 -4.77
N TRP A 30 17.19 16.76 -3.68
CA TRP A 30 17.88 15.47 -3.63
C TRP A 30 17.25 14.42 -4.52
N SER A 31 15.92 14.37 -4.59
CA SER A 31 15.24 13.45 -5.50
C SER A 31 15.56 13.76 -6.96
N TRP A 32 15.65 15.04 -7.33
CA TRP A 32 16.14 15.43 -8.65
C TRP A 32 17.61 15.04 -8.87
N GLY A 33 18.48 15.26 -7.89
CA GLY A 33 19.89 14.88 -7.98
C GLY A 33 20.09 13.38 -8.18
N VAL A 34 19.36 12.56 -7.41
CA VAL A 34 19.35 11.09 -7.55
C VAL A 34 18.79 10.69 -8.90
N LEU A 35 17.63 11.20 -9.30
CA LEU A 35 17.03 10.85 -10.60
C LEU A 35 17.96 11.23 -11.76
N ALA A 36 18.55 12.42 -11.76
CA ALA A 36 19.48 12.86 -12.80
C ALA A 36 20.72 11.97 -12.89
N LEU A 37 21.29 11.60 -11.73
CA LEU A 37 22.42 10.66 -11.67
C LEU A 37 22.05 9.31 -12.28
N PHE A 38 20.95 8.70 -11.84
CA PHE A 38 20.56 7.38 -12.32
C PHE A 38 20.08 7.38 -13.77
N VAL A 39 19.44 8.44 -14.25
CA VAL A 39 19.14 8.61 -15.69
C VAL A 39 20.42 8.68 -16.51
N PHE A 40 21.40 9.49 -16.08
CA PHE A 40 22.69 9.58 -16.77
C PHE A 40 23.40 8.22 -16.82
N LEU A 41 23.42 7.51 -15.69
CA LEU A 41 24.02 6.19 -15.59
C LEU A 41 23.27 5.17 -16.47
N GLN A 42 21.94 5.13 -16.44
CA GLN A 42 21.14 4.26 -17.30
C GLN A 42 21.41 4.51 -18.79
N LEU A 43 21.47 5.76 -19.23
CA LEU A 43 21.79 6.09 -20.64
C LEU A 43 23.24 5.76 -21.02
N SER A 44 24.16 5.82 -20.07
CA SER A 44 25.59 5.54 -20.33
C SER A 44 25.86 4.04 -20.44
N PHE A 45 25.24 3.21 -19.60
CA PHE A 45 25.47 1.77 -19.56
C PHE A 45 24.49 0.98 -20.44
N TYR A 46 23.27 1.47 -20.64
CA TYR A 46 22.20 0.78 -21.38
C TYR A 46 21.57 1.70 -22.45
N PRO A 47 22.32 2.10 -23.49
CA PRO A 47 21.80 2.99 -24.53
C PRO A 47 20.84 2.24 -25.46
N SER A 48 19.53 2.51 -25.33
CA SER A 48 18.51 2.09 -26.30
C SER A 48 17.38 3.11 -26.40
N PHE A 49 16.60 3.08 -27.49
CA PHE A 49 15.46 3.98 -27.68
C PHE A 49 14.33 3.66 -26.71
N GLU A 50 14.10 2.38 -26.43
CA GLU A 50 13.13 1.89 -25.46
C GLU A 50 13.48 2.43 -24.07
N ASN A 51 14.76 2.33 -23.67
CA ASN A 51 15.23 2.79 -22.38
C ASN A 51 15.15 4.32 -22.27
N LEU A 52 15.52 5.04 -23.33
CA LEU A 52 15.38 6.50 -23.38
C LEU A 52 13.91 6.94 -23.25
N SER A 53 12.99 6.25 -23.91
CA SER A 53 11.55 6.52 -23.81
C SER A 53 11.04 6.31 -22.38
N ALA A 54 11.38 5.17 -21.78
CA ALA A 54 11.03 4.84 -20.39
C ALA A 54 11.59 5.87 -19.39
N LEU A 55 12.85 6.25 -19.54
CA LEU A 55 13.49 7.29 -18.71
C LEU A 55 12.82 8.66 -18.90
N SER A 56 12.44 9.01 -20.13
CA SER A 56 11.73 10.25 -20.44
C SER A 56 10.36 10.29 -19.78
N ALA A 57 9.62 9.18 -19.80
CA ALA A 57 8.35 9.04 -19.08
C ALA A 57 8.55 9.19 -17.57
N SER A 58 9.59 8.58 -17.00
CA SER A 58 9.92 8.71 -15.57
C SER A 58 10.29 10.15 -15.17
N VAL A 59 11.08 10.85 -15.99
CA VAL A 59 11.40 12.26 -15.78
C VAL A 59 10.12 13.11 -15.84
N LEU A 60 9.29 12.93 -16.87
CA LEU A 60 8.03 13.67 -17.01
C LEU A 60 7.09 13.44 -15.82
N ALA A 61 6.90 12.19 -15.40
CA ALA A 61 6.14 11.85 -14.21
C ALA A 61 6.67 12.57 -12.96
N TRP A 62 7.99 12.63 -12.79
CA TRP A 62 8.61 13.31 -11.66
C TRP A 62 8.46 14.84 -11.71
N ILE A 63 8.48 15.45 -12.90
CA ILE A 63 8.13 16.88 -13.09
C ILE A 63 6.71 17.12 -12.56
N LEU A 64 5.74 16.31 -12.95
CA LEU A 64 4.35 16.46 -12.53
C LEU A 64 4.20 16.35 -11.00
N ILE A 65 4.84 15.34 -10.39
CA ILE A 65 4.77 15.12 -8.94
C ILE A 65 5.41 16.25 -8.14
N THR A 66 6.64 16.62 -8.48
CA THR A 66 7.37 17.66 -7.75
C THR A 66 6.68 19.03 -7.90
N THR A 67 6.13 19.31 -9.09
CA THR A 67 5.42 20.57 -9.36
C THR A 67 4.07 20.66 -8.66
N ILE A 68 3.34 19.55 -8.51
CA ILE A 68 1.96 19.57 -7.99
C ILE A 68 1.90 19.15 -6.52
N TYR A 69 2.55 18.04 -6.15
CA TYR A 69 2.39 17.39 -4.85
C TYR A 69 3.49 17.74 -3.86
N PHE A 70 4.70 18.10 -4.29
CA PHE A 70 5.74 18.62 -3.37
C PHE A 70 5.51 20.11 -3.04
N LYS A 71 4.26 20.45 -2.74
CA LYS A 71 3.81 21.75 -2.28
C LYS A 71 3.20 21.61 -0.87
N PRO A 72 3.63 22.40 0.12
CA PRO A 72 3.11 22.31 1.48
C PRO A 72 1.59 22.47 1.54
N ALA A 73 1.01 23.33 0.69
CA ALA A 73 -0.42 23.54 0.59
C ALA A 73 -1.20 22.26 0.21
N ILE A 74 -0.63 21.43 -0.67
CA ILE A 74 -1.28 20.20 -1.14
C ILE A 74 -1.12 19.09 -0.12
N LEU A 75 0.11 18.85 0.36
CA LEU A 75 0.41 17.84 1.38
C LEU A 75 -0.36 18.07 2.68
N ARG A 76 -0.34 19.30 3.20
CA ARG A 76 -1.10 19.64 4.41
C ARG A 76 -2.60 19.67 4.13
N GLY A 77 -2.97 20.00 2.88
CA GLY A 77 -4.31 19.98 2.30
C GLY A 77 -5.00 18.63 2.46
N TYR A 78 -4.37 17.63 1.87
CA TYR A 78 -4.91 16.33 1.53
C TYR A 78 -3.82 15.26 1.70
N PRO A 79 -3.37 14.98 2.94
CA PRO A 79 -2.13 14.24 3.19
C PRO A 79 -2.16 12.80 2.71
N LEU A 80 -3.25 12.06 2.96
CA LEU A 80 -3.33 10.63 2.62
C LEU A 80 -3.48 10.43 1.11
N THR A 81 -4.31 11.25 0.47
CA THR A 81 -4.49 11.19 -0.99
C THR A 81 -3.24 11.67 -1.72
N SER A 82 -2.58 12.73 -1.24
CA SER A 82 -1.28 13.14 -1.78
C SER A 82 -0.22 12.05 -1.62
N PHE A 83 -0.20 11.38 -0.47
CA PHE A 83 0.73 10.28 -0.20
C PHE A 83 0.48 9.10 -1.15
N LEU A 84 -0.78 8.74 -1.42
CA LEU A 84 -1.16 7.72 -2.39
C LEU A 84 -0.71 8.08 -3.81
N VAL A 85 -0.87 9.33 -4.25
CA VAL A 85 -0.42 9.74 -5.60
C VAL A 85 1.11 9.74 -5.72
N ILE A 86 1.81 10.23 -4.69
CA ILE A 86 3.27 10.16 -4.64
C ILE A 86 3.73 8.70 -4.67
N ALA A 87 3.06 7.81 -3.94
CA ALA A 87 3.38 6.39 -3.88
C ALA A 87 3.26 5.70 -5.25
N PHE A 88 2.19 5.99 -6.00
CA PHE A 88 2.04 5.49 -7.36
C PHE A 88 3.20 5.95 -8.25
N ALA A 89 3.54 7.24 -8.23
CA ALA A 89 4.64 7.71 -9.05
C ALA A 89 6.01 7.16 -8.60
N LEU A 90 6.21 6.95 -7.31
CA LEU A 90 7.41 6.29 -6.80
C LEU A 90 7.52 4.87 -7.33
N THR A 91 6.45 4.09 -7.25
CA THR A 91 6.45 2.65 -7.62
C THR A 91 6.49 2.41 -9.13
N GLN A 92 5.89 3.28 -9.94
CA GLN A 92 5.87 3.16 -11.40
C GLN A 92 7.07 3.79 -12.11
N PHE A 93 7.64 4.87 -11.56
CA PHE A 93 8.62 5.69 -12.31
C PHE A 93 9.94 5.88 -11.57
N TYR A 94 9.89 6.23 -10.29
CA TYR A 94 11.10 6.64 -9.58
C TYR A 94 11.93 5.44 -9.09
N PHE A 95 11.31 4.53 -8.36
CA PHE A 95 11.95 3.35 -7.81
C PHE A 95 12.47 2.40 -8.88
N PRO A 96 11.74 2.10 -9.98
CA PRO A 96 12.27 1.25 -11.04
C PRO A 96 13.60 1.76 -11.61
N VAL A 97 13.74 3.08 -11.83
CA VAL A 97 14.99 3.69 -12.35
C VAL A 97 16.18 3.45 -11.42
N VAL A 98 15.96 3.59 -10.12
CA VAL A 98 17.01 3.45 -9.11
C VAL A 98 17.32 1.97 -8.83
N PHE A 99 16.29 1.15 -8.62
CA PHE A 99 16.44 -0.23 -8.18
C PHE A 99 17.02 -1.12 -9.27
N THR A 100 16.55 -1.00 -10.52
CA THR A 100 17.11 -1.78 -11.64
C THR A 100 18.59 -1.46 -11.83
N PHE A 101 18.99 -0.19 -11.77
CA PHE A 101 20.40 0.18 -11.93
C PHE A 101 21.29 -0.33 -10.79
N ILE A 102 20.81 -0.27 -9.54
CA ILE A 102 21.55 -0.80 -8.38
C ILE A 102 21.82 -2.30 -8.54
N GLU A 103 20.90 -3.03 -9.16
CA GLU A 103 21.06 -4.45 -9.51
C GLU A 103 21.82 -4.68 -10.82
N GLY A 104 22.36 -3.63 -11.45
CA GLY A 104 23.10 -3.75 -12.70
C GLY A 104 22.21 -4.12 -13.89
N LYS A 105 20.97 -3.64 -13.92
CA LYS A 105 19.98 -3.90 -14.98
C LYS A 105 19.50 -2.60 -15.62
N SER A 106 19.12 -2.68 -16.90
CA SER A 106 18.42 -1.58 -17.58
C SER A 106 17.02 -1.38 -16.98
N LEU A 107 16.47 -0.16 -17.06
CA LEU A 107 15.07 0.09 -16.64
C LEU A 107 14.06 -0.80 -17.39
N ILE A 108 14.33 -1.11 -18.64
CA ILE A 108 13.48 -1.96 -19.50
C ILE A 108 13.82 -3.46 -19.38
N PHE A 109 14.64 -3.84 -18.41
CA PHE A 109 15.08 -5.22 -18.26
C PHE A 109 13.87 -6.15 -18.19
N ASN A 110 13.87 -7.16 -19.06
CA ASN A 110 12.83 -8.16 -19.14
C ASN A 110 11.40 -7.60 -19.37
N LEU A 111 11.26 -6.39 -19.94
CA LEU A 111 9.96 -5.89 -20.40
C LEU A 111 9.80 -6.20 -21.88
N LEU A 112 8.70 -6.86 -22.25
CA LEU A 112 8.34 -7.19 -23.63
C LEU A 112 7.71 -6.01 -24.36
N LEU A 113 6.95 -5.16 -23.66
CA LEU A 113 6.22 -4.00 -24.16
C LEU A 113 6.60 -2.72 -23.39
N PRO A 114 7.88 -2.30 -23.41
CA PRO A 114 8.34 -1.17 -22.60
C PRO A 114 7.65 0.15 -22.98
N TYR A 115 7.31 0.38 -24.24
CA TYR A 115 6.63 1.63 -24.64
C TYR A 115 5.22 1.69 -24.04
N GLU A 116 4.48 0.59 -24.11
CA GLU A 116 3.12 0.46 -23.65
C GLU A 116 3.05 0.55 -22.13
N VAL A 117 3.93 -0.16 -21.41
CA VAL A 117 3.99 -0.13 -19.95
C VAL A 117 4.13 1.31 -19.43
N PHE A 118 5.12 2.06 -19.92
CA PHE A 118 5.34 3.43 -19.47
C PHE A 118 4.25 4.40 -19.97
N PHE A 119 3.68 4.17 -21.16
CA PHE A 119 2.57 4.96 -21.66
C PHE A 119 1.31 4.78 -20.80
N HIS A 120 0.93 3.54 -20.49
CA HIS A 120 -0.21 3.23 -19.64
C HIS A 120 -0.03 3.80 -18.23
N SER A 121 1.13 3.58 -17.60
CA SER A 121 1.42 4.15 -16.28
C SER A 121 1.36 5.68 -16.28
N LEU A 122 1.79 6.34 -17.38
CA LEU A 122 1.74 7.80 -17.48
C LEU A 122 0.31 8.31 -17.70
N ALA A 123 -0.48 7.61 -18.50
CA ALA A 123 -1.90 7.90 -18.69
C ALA A 123 -2.68 7.78 -17.38
N GLU A 124 -2.43 6.71 -16.61
CA GLU A 124 -2.98 6.50 -15.27
C GLU A 124 -2.57 7.62 -14.31
N LEU A 125 -1.29 8.04 -14.31
CA LEU A 125 -0.84 9.17 -13.52
C LEU A 125 -1.57 10.47 -13.90
N CYS A 126 -1.76 10.73 -15.20
CA CYS A 126 -2.49 11.91 -15.67
C CYS A 126 -3.94 11.90 -15.18
N VAL A 127 -4.63 10.76 -15.30
CA VAL A 127 -6.00 10.59 -14.77
C VAL A 127 -6.04 10.77 -13.27
N LEU A 128 -5.07 10.22 -12.53
CA LEU A 128 -4.97 10.34 -11.09
C LEU A 128 -4.83 11.80 -10.64
N ILE A 129 -3.95 12.56 -11.31
CA ILE A 129 -3.73 14.00 -11.06
C ILE A 129 -4.99 14.80 -11.40
N LEU A 130 -5.58 14.55 -12.57
CA LEU A 130 -6.80 15.24 -13.02
C LEU A 130 -7.96 14.99 -12.06
N THR A 131 -8.17 13.73 -11.67
CA THR A 131 -9.21 13.33 -10.72
C THR A 131 -9.01 13.99 -9.37
N HIS A 132 -7.77 14.06 -8.88
CA HIS A 132 -7.47 14.75 -7.63
C HIS A 132 -7.73 16.26 -7.75
N ALA A 133 -7.39 16.90 -8.87
CA ALA A 133 -7.72 18.31 -9.12
C ALA A 133 -9.25 18.56 -9.14
N ILE A 134 -10.01 17.69 -9.79
CA ILE A 134 -11.48 17.73 -9.82
C ILE A 134 -12.04 17.57 -8.41
N TYR A 135 -11.59 16.54 -7.68
CA TYR A 135 -11.99 16.27 -6.30
C TYR A 135 -11.74 17.46 -5.37
N ARG A 136 -10.55 18.09 -5.44
CA ARG A 136 -10.21 19.29 -4.65
C ARG A 136 -11.14 20.45 -4.97
N THR A 137 -11.47 20.65 -6.25
CA THR A 137 -12.41 21.70 -6.68
C THR A 137 -13.81 21.48 -6.12
N PHE A 138 -14.30 20.24 -6.14
CA PHE A 138 -15.59 19.89 -5.52
C PHE A 138 -15.56 20.09 -4.00
N THR A 139 -14.50 19.66 -3.33
CA THR A 139 -14.33 19.78 -1.88
C THR A 139 -14.26 21.23 -1.44
N TYR A 140 -13.53 22.07 -2.17
CA TYR A 140 -13.46 23.50 -1.94
C TYR A 140 -14.85 24.16 -2.00
N ARG A 141 -15.69 23.74 -2.95
CA ARG A 141 -17.06 24.26 -3.11
C ARG A 141 -18.08 23.64 -2.15
N LYS A 142 -17.88 22.38 -1.73
CA LYS A 142 -18.80 21.59 -0.89
C LYS A 142 -18.14 21.13 0.41
N VAL A 143 -17.57 22.08 1.17
CA VAL A 143 -16.95 21.86 2.50
C VAL A 143 -17.89 21.10 3.47
N SER A 144 -19.20 21.18 3.26
CA SER A 144 -20.22 20.54 4.10
C SER A 144 -20.19 19.00 4.12
N ALA A 145 -19.79 18.31 3.05
CA ALA A 145 -19.83 16.84 3.00
C ALA A 145 -18.67 16.20 3.78
N ILE A 146 -17.43 16.64 3.53
CA ILE A 146 -16.25 16.17 4.29
C ILE A 146 -16.42 16.54 5.77
N SER A 147 -16.86 17.77 6.07
CA SER A 147 -17.07 18.17 7.46
C SER A 147 -18.16 17.36 8.16
N LYS A 148 -19.21 16.88 7.46
CA LYS A 148 -20.20 15.94 8.03
C LYS A 148 -19.56 14.58 8.32
N GLY A 149 -18.82 13.99 7.38
CA GLY A 149 -18.13 12.70 7.56
C GLY A 149 -17.14 12.74 8.72
N VAL A 150 -16.29 13.77 8.75
CA VAL A 150 -15.35 14.03 9.85
C VAL A 150 -16.08 14.19 11.18
N LYS A 151 -17.18 14.96 11.24
CA LYS A 151 -17.97 15.13 12.47
C LYS A 151 -18.58 13.80 12.94
N LEU A 152 -19.03 12.95 12.03
CA LEU A 152 -19.57 11.63 12.37
C LEU A 152 -18.49 10.74 12.99
N LEU A 153 -17.32 10.65 12.36
CA LEU A 153 -16.19 9.89 12.89
C LEU A 153 -15.64 10.47 14.20
N ALA A 154 -15.63 11.80 14.34
CA ALA A 154 -15.22 12.47 15.57
C ALA A 154 -16.16 12.15 16.74
N LYS A 155 -17.48 12.15 16.53
CA LYS A 155 -18.46 11.71 17.54
C LYS A 155 -18.23 10.26 17.98
N GLY A 156 -17.79 9.42 17.06
CA GLY A 156 -17.45 8.03 17.32
C GLY A 156 -16.08 7.82 17.96
N GLY A 157 -15.28 8.86 18.19
CA GLY A 157 -13.97 8.75 18.85
C GLY A 157 -12.78 8.41 17.94
N TRP A 158 -12.92 8.42 16.61
CA TRP A 158 -11.83 8.06 15.68
C TRP A 158 -10.60 8.96 15.78
N PHE A 159 -10.78 10.19 16.26
CA PHE A 159 -9.71 11.19 16.46
C PHE A 159 -9.33 11.35 17.94
N THR A 160 -9.81 10.46 18.81
CA THR A 160 -9.37 10.42 20.21
C THR A 160 -8.09 9.59 20.30
N PRO A 161 -6.99 10.12 20.86
CA PRO A 161 -5.72 9.40 20.91
C PRO A 161 -5.84 8.18 21.82
N PRO A 162 -5.65 6.95 21.31
CA PRO A 162 -5.69 5.76 22.14
C PRO A 162 -4.52 5.73 23.12
N SER A 163 -4.73 5.06 24.26
CA SER A 163 -3.67 4.84 25.24
C SER A 163 -2.67 3.78 24.74
N ASN A 164 -1.45 3.75 25.28
CA ASN A 164 -0.48 2.72 24.93
C ASN A 164 -1.04 1.30 25.18
N LEU A 165 -1.78 1.12 26.27
CA LEU A 165 -2.41 -0.16 26.58
C LEU A 165 -3.41 -0.57 25.50
N GLN A 166 -4.26 0.35 25.04
CA GLN A 166 -5.21 0.05 23.96
C GLN A 166 -4.49 -0.39 22.69
N ILE A 167 -3.43 0.31 22.29
CA ILE A 167 -2.67 -0.03 21.08
C ILE A 167 -2.00 -1.40 21.21
N TRP A 168 -1.46 -1.73 22.39
CA TRP A 168 -0.92 -3.07 22.66
C TRP A 168 -2.00 -4.15 22.61
N LEU A 169 -3.17 -3.92 23.19
CA LEU A 169 -4.29 -4.86 23.12
C LEU A 169 -4.75 -5.08 21.68
N MET A 170 -4.84 -4.02 20.87
CA MET A 170 -5.12 -4.14 19.43
C MET A 170 -4.07 -5.02 18.73
N GLY A 171 -2.79 -4.77 19.02
CA GLY A 171 -1.67 -5.56 18.52
C GLY A 171 -1.77 -7.03 18.87
N CYS A 172 -2.03 -7.35 20.14
CA CYS A 172 -2.17 -8.73 20.60
C CYS A 172 -3.39 -9.43 19.97
N VAL A 173 -4.53 -8.75 19.84
CA VAL A 173 -5.71 -9.31 19.15
C VAL A 173 -5.39 -9.60 17.68
N GLY A 174 -4.74 -8.67 16.98
CA GLY A 174 -4.37 -8.89 15.58
C GLY A 174 -3.32 -9.98 15.40
N LEU A 175 -2.33 -10.08 16.29
CA LEU A 175 -1.34 -11.15 16.28
C LEU A 175 -1.99 -12.51 16.59
N GLY A 176 -2.92 -12.56 17.54
CA GLY A 176 -3.70 -13.75 17.86
C GLY A 176 -4.59 -14.19 16.69
N ALA A 177 -5.23 -13.24 16.02
CA ALA A 177 -6.01 -13.50 14.80
C ALA A 177 -5.13 -14.05 13.66
N MET A 178 -3.92 -13.50 13.51
CA MET A 178 -2.95 -13.99 12.52
C MET A 178 -2.48 -15.41 12.86
N ALA A 179 -2.15 -15.68 14.12
CA ALA A 179 -1.77 -17.02 14.57
C ALA A 179 -2.92 -18.01 14.36
N TYR A 180 -4.14 -17.64 14.74
CA TYR A 180 -5.33 -18.47 14.52
C TYR A 180 -5.49 -18.82 13.03
N SER A 181 -5.40 -17.82 12.16
CA SER A 181 -5.51 -18.02 10.71
C SER A 181 -4.41 -18.91 10.13
N VAL A 182 -3.24 -18.99 10.75
CA VAL A 182 -2.12 -19.82 10.29
C VAL A 182 -2.26 -21.27 10.73
N PHE A 183 -2.72 -21.48 11.97
CA PHE A 183 -2.75 -22.81 12.60
C PHE A 183 -4.08 -23.54 12.45
N PHE A 184 -5.20 -22.82 12.27
CA PHE A 184 -6.55 -23.42 12.33
C PHE A 184 -7.38 -23.26 11.06
N ILE A 185 -7.08 -22.27 10.20
CA ILE A 185 -7.77 -22.12 8.92
C ILE A 185 -6.98 -22.89 7.86
N SER A 186 -7.58 -23.95 7.31
CA SER A 186 -7.03 -24.70 6.18
C SER A 186 -6.92 -23.81 4.94
N SER A 187 -5.83 -23.96 4.20
CA SER A 187 -5.43 -23.17 3.02
C SER A 187 -6.32 -23.30 1.79
N GLN A 188 -7.46 -24.01 1.88
CA GLN A 188 -8.47 -24.01 0.82
C GLN A 188 -9.27 -22.71 0.88
N GLU A 189 -8.69 -21.66 0.30
CA GLU A 189 -9.39 -20.44 -0.05
C GLU A 189 -10.47 -20.79 -1.08
N GLY A 190 -11.70 -21.08 -0.63
CA GLY A 190 -12.77 -21.42 -1.57
C GLY A 190 -14.16 -21.52 -0.97
N ALA A 191 -14.43 -22.50 -0.11
CA ALA A 191 -15.82 -22.86 0.20
C ALA A 191 -16.17 -23.00 1.69
N ASP A 192 -15.25 -23.44 2.56
CA ASP A 192 -15.57 -23.78 3.96
C ASP A 192 -15.13 -22.74 5.01
N VAL A 193 -14.66 -21.57 4.57
CA VAL A 193 -14.26 -20.50 5.50
C VAL A 193 -15.52 -19.87 6.09
N SER A 194 -15.77 -20.15 7.38
CA SER A 194 -16.93 -19.63 8.08
C SER A 194 -16.92 -18.10 8.13
N VAL A 195 -18.09 -17.49 8.35
CA VAL A 195 -18.20 -16.03 8.56
C VAL A 195 -17.30 -15.58 9.72
N ALA A 196 -17.18 -16.39 10.77
CA ALA A 196 -16.31 -16.13 11.91
C ALA A 196 -14.83 -16.08 11.49
N ASP A 197 -14.39 -17.04 10.67
CA ASP A 197 -13.01 -17.09 10.17
C ASP A 197 -12.68 -15.87 9.31
N ARG A 198 -13.61 -15.42 8.45
CA ARG A 198 -13.44 -14.18 7.66
C ARG A 198 -13.34 -12.93 8.55
N VAL A 199 -14.10 -12.88 9.65
CA VAL A 199 -14.00 -11.78 10.63
C VAL A 199 -12.65 -11.81 11.34
N ILE A 200 -12.19 -12.99 11.76
CA ILE A 200 -10.87 -13.16 12.41
C ILE A 200 -9.75 -12.74 11.45
N GLN A 201 -9.79 -13.18 10.19
CA GLN A 201 -8.84 -12.73 9.18
C GLN A 201 -8.84 -11.21 9.01
N GLY A 202 -10.01 -10.58 9.07
CA GLY A 202 -10.15 -9.12 9.07
C GLY A 202 -9.45 -8.40 10.23
N LEU A 203 -9.15 -9.09 11.33
CA LEU A 203 -8.42 -8.53 12.48
C LEU A 203 -6.89 -8.60 12.35
N MET A 204 -6.36 -9.36 11.40
CA MET A 204 -4.90 -9.49 11.20
C MET A 204 -4.15 -8.16 11.01
N PRO A 205 -4.68 -7.15 10.28
CA PRO A 205 -3.99 -5.86 10.11
C PRO A 205 -3.71 -5.12 11.43
N PHE A 206 -4.47 -5.41 12.50
CA PHE A 206 -4.22 -4.79 13.81
C PHE A 206 -2.94 -5.30 14.49
N SER A 207 -2.36 -6.40 14.01
CA SER A 207 -1.06 -6.89 14.50
C SER A 207 0.04 -5.82 14.38
N TYR A 208 -0.10 -4.88 13.44
CA TYR A 208 0.85 -3.79 13.24
C TYR A 208 0.61 -2.58 14.16
N ALA A 209 -0.43 -2.58 15.00
CA ALA A 209 -0.78 -1.43 15.82
C ALA A 209 0.33 -0.92 16.76
N PRO A 210 1.12 -1.77 17.44
CA PRO A 210 2.22 -1.32 18.28
C PRO A 210 3.26 -0.47 17.54
N TYR A 211 3.41 -0.65 16.23
CA TYR A 211 4.31 0.16 15.40
C TYR A 211 3.85 1.61 15.21
N ALA A 212 2.61 1.95 15.54
CA ALA A 212 2.12 3.33 15.56
C ALA A 212 2.55 4.09 16.85
N ILE A 213 2.90 3.40 17.94
CA ILE A 213 3.26 4.02 19.23
C ILE A 213 4.41 5.05 19.15
N PRO A 214 5.52 4.82 18.40
CA PRO A 214 6.58 5.81 18.21
C PRO A 214 6.08 7.10 17.56
N PHE A 215 5.01 7.01 16.78
CA PHE A 215 4.48 8.10 15.96
C PHE A 215 3.29 8.82 16.59
N GLY A 216 3.20 8.78 17.94
CA GLY A 216 2.17 9.39 18.77
C GLY A 216 1.67 10.77 18.33
N ARG A 217 2.58 11.63 17.89
CA ARG A 217 2.29 12.99 17.47
C ARG A 217 1.34 13.08 16.26
N LEU A 218 1.30 12.07 15.39
CA LEU A 218 0.42 12.05 14.23
C LEU A 218 -1.06 11.83 14.59
N TYR A 219 -1.34 11.18 15.71
CA TYR A 219 -2.73 10.92 16.17
C TYR A 219 -3.07 11.65 17.47
N GLY A 220 -2.28 12.66 17.87
CA GLY A 220 -2.59 13.55 19.00
C GLY A 220 -2.10 13.08 20.37
N LYS A 221 -1.17 12.10 20.44
CA LYS A 221 -0.55 11.70 21.70
C LYS A 221 0.59 12.67 22.08
N THR A 222 0.52 13.18 23.30
CA THR A 222 1.47 14.17 23.85
C THR A 222 2.53 13.57 24.78
N LYS A 223 2.26 12.42 25.40
CA LYS A 223 3.17 11.77 26.34
C LYS A 223 4.30 11.02 25.62
N ASN A 224 5.51 11.12 26.16
CA ASN A 224 6.66 10.34 25.69
C ASN A 224 6.49 8.84 25.99
N ASN A 225 7.17 8.01 25.20
CA ASN A 225 7.19 6.57 25.44
C ASN A 225 8.13 6.23 26.61
N PRO A 226 7.78 5.21 27.42
CA PRO A 226 8.66 4.74 28.47
C PRO A 226 9.93 4.11 27.86
N PRO A 227 11.07 4.07 28.59
CA PRO A 227 12.34 3.58 28.06
C PRO A 227 12.30 2.10 27.65
N TYR A 228 11.54 1.27 28.35
CA TYR A 228 11.37 -0.16 28.05
C TYR A 228 10.50 -0.44 26.82
N PHE A 229 9.88 0.59 26.21
CA PHE A 229 9.03 0.44 25.03
C PHE A 229 9.76 -0.23 23.85
N ILE A 230 11.04 0.13 23.63
CA ILE A 230 11.82 -0.42 22.52
C ILE A 230 12.02 -1.93 22.70
N LEU A 231 12.29 -2.38 23.92
CA LEU A 231 12.41 -3.80 24.25
C LEU A 231 11.09 -4.54 24.02
N MET A 232 9.95 -3.97 24.46
CA MET A 232 8.63 -4.55 24.20
C MET A 232 8.33 -4.65 22.71
N LEU A 233 8.68 -3.62 21.94
CA LEU A 233 8.48 -3.63 20.49
C LEU A 233 9.35 -4.71 19.82
N ALA A 234 10.61 -4.86 20.24
CA ALA A 234 11.50 -5.90 19.74
C ALA A 234 10.96 -7.33 20.03
N ILE A 235 10.48 -7.58 21.26
CA ILE A 235 9.85 -8.85 21.62
C ILE A 235 8.61 -9.10 20.76
N PHE A 236 7.77 -8.08 20.59
CA PHE A 236 6.56 -8.20 19.76
C PHE A 236 6.89 -8.46 18.28
N THR A 237 7.92 -7.79 17.73
CA THR A 237 8.40 -8.03 16.38
C THR A 237 8.91 -9.46 16.20
N LEU A 238 9.60 -10.01 17.20
CA LEU A 238 10.05 -11.42 17.17
C LEU A 238 8.86 -12.38 17.14
N LEU A 239 7.81 -12.14 17.93
CA LEU A 239 6.59 -12.96 17.90
C LEU A 239 5.87 -12.86 16.55
N LEU A 240 5.73 -11.65 16.00
CA LEU A 240 5.13 -11.42 14.70
C LEU A 240 5.92 -12.11 13.58
N PHE A 241 7.24 -12.11 13.68
CA PHE A 241 8.13 -12.83 12.76
C PHE A 241 7.89 -14.34 12.80
N LEU A 242 7.86 -14.96 13.99
CA LEU A 242 7.59 -16.40 14.14
C LEU A 242 6.23 -16.81 13.55
N VAL A 243 5.18 -16.03 13.81
CA VAL A 243 3.85 -16.28 13.24
C VAL A 243 3.84 -16.11 11.71
N SER A 244 4.58 -15.11 11.20
CA SER A 244 4.71 -14.88 9.75
C SER A 244 5.46 -16.00 9.03
N MET A 245 6.47 -16.60 9.68
CA MET A 245 7.16 -17.79 9.18
C MET A 245 6.22 -18.97 9.07
N GLY A 246 5.38 -19.22 10.09
CA GLY A 246 4.37 -20.28 10.06
C GLY A 246 3.35 -20.09 8.93
N ARG A 247 3.05 -18.85 8.54
CA ARG A 247 2.21 -18.53 7.37
C ARG A 247 2.92 -18.77 6.03
N ASN A 248 4.24 -18.89 6.04
CA ASN A 248 5.08 -18.80 4.83
C ASN A 248 4.80 -17.50 4.04
N SER A 249 4.49 -16.40 4.76
CA SER A 249 4.14 -15.12 4.14
C SER A 249 5.17 -14.05 4.45
N ARG A 250 6.22 -14.01 3.63
CA ARG A 250 7.26 -12.96 3.62
C ARG A 250 6.68 -11.53 3.60
N GLY A 251 5.52 -11.36 2.97
CA GLY A 251 4.83 -10.07 2.88
C GLY A 251 4.23 -9.58 4.20
N ALA A 252 3.74 -10.49 5.04
CA ALA A 252 3.15 -10.10 6.32
C ALA A 252 4.19 -9.48 7.26
N PHE A 253 5.39 -10.05 7.32
CA PHE A 253 6.49 -9.47 8.08
C PHE A 253 6.87 -8.06 7.57
N MET A 254 6.98 -7.90 6.25
CA MET A 254 7.37 -6.63 5.64
C MET A 254 6.38 -5.50 5.89
N MET A 255 5.08 -5.79 5.90
CA MET A 255 4.04 -4.77 6.11
C MET A 255 4.24 -3.97 7.40
N GLY A 256 4.78 -4.59 8.46
CA GLY A 256 5.11 -3.90 9.71
C GLY A 256 6.25 -2.89 9.57
N PHE A 257 7.35 -3.26 8.92
CA PHE A 257 8.49 -2.36 8.69
C PHE A 257 8.15 -1.23 7.74
N THR A 258 7.43 -1.53 6.66
CA THR A 258 6.98 -0.50 5.71
C THR A 258 6.02 0.48 6.36
N ALA A 259 5.15 0.02 7.28
CA ALA A 259 4.25 0.90 8.01
C ALA A 259 5.03 1.93 8.85
N ILE A 260 6.12 1.52 9.52
CA ILE A 260 7.01 2.43 10.26
C ILE A 260 7.63 3.45 9.30
N GLY A 261 8.21 2.98 8.20
CA GLY A 261 8.88 3.82 7.20
C GLY A 261 7.93 4.86 6.59
N PHE A 262 6.75 4.42 6.16
CA PHE A 262 5.73 5.28 5.56
C PHE A 262 5.10 6.26 6.54
N THR A 263 4.85 5.84 7.78
CA THR A 263 4.37 6.74 8.84
C THR A 263 5.40 7.84 9.14
N TYR A 264 6.68 7.46 9.22
CA TYR A 264 7.76 8.42 9.41
C TYR A 264 7.90 9.38 8.23
N ALA A 265 7.86 8.85 7.00
CA ALA A 265 7.91 9.65 5.77
C ALA A 265 6.76 10.66 5.69
N LEU A 266 5.54 10.23 6.00
CA LEU A 266 4.37 11.13 6.06
C LEU A 266 4.59 12.25 7.11
N GLY A 267 5.08 11.91 8.29
CA GLY A 267 5.37 12.89 9.33
C GLY A 267 6.50 13.88 8.96
N LEU A 268 7.48 13.45 8.18
CA LEU A 268 8.51 14.33 7.61
C LEU A 268 7.94 15.26 6.54
N LEU A 269 7.15 14.73 5.60
CA LEU A 269 6.49 15.51 4.54
C LEU A 269 5.58 16.60 5.11
N LEU A 270 4.95 16.35 6.24
CA LEU A 270 4.09 17.32 6.94
C LEU A 270 4.87 18.27 7.85
N GLY A 271 6.16 18.04 8.07
CA GLY A 271 7.00 18.85 8.96
C GLY A 271 6.76 18.61 10.46
N ILE A 272 6.12 17.50 10.82
CA ILE A 272 5.81 17.11 12.22
C ILE A 272 7.08 16.58 12.90
N TYR A 273 7.93 15.89 12.14
CA TYR A 273 9.21 15.39 12.61
C TYR A 273 10.37 16.27 12.11
N LYS A 274 11.42 16.36 12.94
CA LYS A 274 12.63 17.09 12.58
C LYS A 274 13.49 16.22 11.67
N PHE A 275 13.92 16.80 10.57
CA PHE A 275 14.86 16.19 9.65
C PHE A 275 16.28 16.22 10.23
N LYS A 276 16.86 15.05 10.52
CA LYS A 276 18.27 14.87 10.96
C LYS A 276 18.90 13.63 10.32
N ILE A 277 18.69 13.40 9.03
CA ILE A 277 19.10 12.12 8.40
C ILE A 277 20.64 11.99 8.29
N LEU A 278 21.36 13.10 8.07
CA LEU A 278 22.82 13.08 7.87
C LEU A 278 23.63 13.16 9.17
N THR A 279 23.25 12.38 10.20
CA THR A 279 24.15 12.12 11.33
C THR A 279 24.81 10.76 11.14
N PHE A 280 26.08 10.61 11.52
CA PHE A 280 26.81 9.34 11.36
C PHE A 280 26.02 8.14 11.93
N LYS A 281 25.40 8.31 13.11
CA LYS A 281 24.52 7.31 13.71
C LYS A 281 23.35 6.91 12.80
N ASN A 282 22.68 7.88 12.18
CA ASN A 282 21.51 7.61 11.33
C ASN A 282 21.92 6.99 9.99
N VAL A 283 23.04 7.43 9.42
CA VAL A 283 23.61 6.82 8.20
C VAL A 283 23.97 5.35 8.48
N LEU A 284 24.64 5.06 9.60
CA LEU A 284 24.96 3.69 9.99
C LEU A 284 23.70 2.83 10.15
N ILE A 285 22.65 3.35 10.80
CA ILE A 285 21.36 2.64 10.94
C ILE A 285 20.74 2.35 9.57
N VAL A 286 20.75 3.30 8.65
CA VAL A 286 20.21 3.12 7.29
C VAL A 286 21.02 2.07 6.53
N VAL A 287 22.36 2.14 6.56
CA VAL A 287 23.23 1.16 5.88
C VAL A 287 23.02 -0.24 6.45
N LEU A 288 22.98 -0.39 7.77
CA LEU A 288 22.70 -1.68 8.41
C LEU A 288 21.30 -2.19 8.07
N GLY A 289 20.29 -1.31 8.04
CA GLY A 289 18.92 -1.66 7.66
C GLY A 289 18.82 -2.12 6.20
N VAL A 290 19.49 -1.42 5.28
CA VAL A 290 19.57 -1.81 3.87
C VAL A 290 20.26 -3.17 3.76
N TRP A 291 21.44 -3.35 4.36
CA TRP A 291 22.16 -4.63 4.34
C TRP A 291 21.32 -5.80 4.89
N LEU A 292 20.58 -5.57 5.98
CA LEU A 292 19.71 -6.58 6.58
C LEU A 292 18.57 -7.00 5.63
N ILE A 293 17.92 -6.02 4.98
CA ILE A 293 16.83 -6.26 4.03
C ILE A 293 17.36 -6.89 2.74
N THR A 294 18.53 -6.46 2.25
CA THR A 294 19.08 -6.95 0.99
C THR A 294 19.84 -8.27 1.09
N GLY A 295 20.34 -8.63 2.28
CA GLY A 295 21.06 -9.88 2.51
C GLY A 295 20.23 -10.89 3.32
N PRO A 296 20.43 -11.02 4.65
CA PRO A 296 19.89 -12.15 5.42
C PRO A 296 18.37 -12.33 5.35
N ILE A 297 17.60 -11.22 5.38
CA ILE A 297 16.13 -11.31 5.29
C ILE A 297 15.72 -11.71 3.86
N SER A 298 16.49 -11.31 2.85
CA SER A 298 16.19 -11.67 1.45
C SER A 298 16.37 -13.16 1.23
N ASP A 299 17.48 -13.73 1.71
CA ASP A 299 17.76 -15.17 1.66
C ASP A 299 16.68 -15.97 2.38
N LEU A 300 16.26 -15.50 3.56
CA LEU A 300 15.12 -16.08 4.28
C LEU A 300 13.83 -16.06 3.46
N GLY A 301 13.55 -14.94 2.78
CA GLY A 301 12.35 -14.84 1.94
C GLY A 301 12.41 -15.67 0.66
N VAL A 302 13.60 -16.05 0.18
CA VAL A 302 13.80 -17.04 -0.90
C VAL A 302 13.58 -18.45 -0.35
N ALA A 303 14.18 -18.78 0.79
CA ALA A 303 13.97 -20.06 1.47
C ALA A 303 12.49 -20.33 1.76
N MET A 304 11.73 -19.31 2.17
CA MET A 304 10.27 -19.45 2.31
C MET A 304 9.58 -19.86 1.02
N VAL A 305 10.01 -19.34 -0.14
CA VAL A 305 9.40 -19.69 -1.44
C VAL A 305 9.76 -21.12 -1.83
N LEU A 306 11.01 -21.54 -1.62
CA LEU A 306 11.46 -22.90 -1.92
C LEU A 306 10.61 -23.96 -1.22
N VAL A 307 10.29 -23.76 0.06
CA VAL A 307 9.50 -24.72 0.84
C VAL A 307 7.98 -24.50 0.67
N ARG A 308 7.54 -23.48 -0.08
CA ARG A 308 6.11 -23.11 -0.21
C ARG A 308 5.27 -24.22 -0.83
N GLY A 309 5.84 -25.00 -1.74
CA GLY A 309 5.15 -26.11 -2.41
C GLY A 309 4.63 -27.16 -1.42
N GLU A 310 5.37 -27.40 -0.34
CA GLU A 310 5.07 -28.43 0.66
C GLU A 310 4.12 -27.93 1.76
N ARG A 311 3.75 -26.64 1.76
CA ARG A 311 3.02 -26.00 2.88
C ARG A 311 1.66 -26.65 3.18
N ASN A 312 1.06 -27.33 2.22
CA ASN A 312 -0.23 -27.98 2.38
C ASN A 312 -0.08 -29.44 2.84
N ASP A 313 1.10 -30.02 2.67
CA ASP A 313 1.36 -31.44 2.89
C ASP A 313 2.07 -31.70 4.23
N ILE A 314 2.72 -30.68 4.81
CA ILE A 314 3.46 -30.81 6.07
C ILE A 314 2.89 -29.94 7.21
N PRO A 315 3.02 -30.38 8.48
CA PRO A 315 2.70 -29.56 9.64
C PRO A 315 3.46 -28.23 9.69
N ARG A 316 2.84 -27.18 10.23
CA ARG A 316 3.41 -25.81 10.28
C ARG A 316 4.74 -25.69 11.03
N HIS A 317 4.98 -26.51 12.05
CA HIS A 317 6.26 -26.52 12.76
C HIS A 317 7.38 -27.13 11.91
N GLU A 318 7.06 -28.19 11.14
CA GLU A 318 7.97 -28.80 10.19
C GLU A 318 8.29 -27.83 9.04
N LEU A 319 7.30 -27.08 8.57
CA LEU A 319 7.49 -26.02 7.58
C LEU A 319 8.48 -24.95 8.04
N ILE A 320 8.43 -24.55 9.32
CA ILE A 320 9.40 -23.61 9.91
C ILE A 320 10.80 -24.22 9.93
N MET A 321 10.93 -25.48 10.34
CA MET A 321 12.22 -26.17 10.38
C MET A 321 12.83 -26.30 8.99
N LYS A 322 12.06 -26.78 7.99
CA LYS A 322 12.51 -26.84 6.59
C LYS A 322 12.88 -25.48 6.02
N THR A 323 12.15 -24.41 6.40
CA THR A 323 12.53 -23.04 6.02
C THR A 323 13.89 -22.66 6.59
N MET A 324 14.18 -23.00 7.86
CA MET A 324 15.47 -22.72 8.49
C MET A 324 16.61 -23.54 7.90
N GLU A 325 16.35 -24.80 7.50
CA GLU A 325 17.29 -25.65 6.78
C GLU A 325 17.60 -25.08 5.39
N ALA A 326 16.57 -24.68 4.63
CA ALA A 326 16.72 -24.07 3.32
C ALA A 326 17.50 -22.74 3.35
N VAL A 327 17.44 -21.97 4.44
CA VAL A 327 18.28 -20.76 4.63
C VAL A 327 19.77 -21.10 4.71
N GLN A 328 20.12 -22.27 5.23
CA GLN A 328 21.51 -22.71 5.36
C GLN A 328 22.05 -23.29 4.05
N ASP A 329 21.16 -23.69 3.12
CA ASP A 329 21.54 -24.18 1.80
C ASP A 329 21.72 -23.02 0.80
N TYR A 330 22.89 -22.40 0.88
CA TYR A 330 23.29 -21.33 -0.05
C TYR A 330 23.28 -21.77 -1.52
N LYS A 331 23.46 -23.07 -1.81
CA LYS A 331 23.47 -23.57 -3.19
C LYS A 331 22.04 -23.66 -3.72
N ALA A 332 21.09 -24.12 -2.93
CA ALA A 332 19.68 -24.13 -3.32
C ALA A 332 19.14 -22.71 -3.55
N ILE A 333 19.53 -21.74 -2.70
CA ILE A 333 19.16 -20.33 -2.89
C ILE A 333 19.79 -19.74 -4.16
N ALA A 334 21.07 -20.05 -4.43
CA ALA A 334 21.74 -19.60 -5.66
C ALA A 334 21.08 -20.23 -6.89
N ALA A 335 20.88 -21.55 -6.90
CA ALA A 335 20.23 -22.25 -8.00
C ALA A 335 18.81 -21.74 -8.28
N PHE A 336 18.02 -21.44 -7.25
CA PHE A 336 16.70 -20.83 -7.42
C PHE A 336 16.75 -19.44 -8.06
N ARG A 337 17.77 -18.64 -7.73
CA ARG A 337 17.96 -17.33 -8.35
C ARG A 337 18.39 -17.45 -9.81
N ASP A 338 19.25 -18.42 -10.11
CA ASP A 338 19.69 -18.72 -11.47
C ASP A 338 18.53 -19.24 -12.31
N GLU A 339 17.70 -20.14 -11.77
CA GLU A 339 16.49 -20.65 -12.44
C GLU A 339 15.44 -19.55 -12.66
N ALA A 340 15.26 -18.64 -11.70
CA ALA A 340 14.37 -17.48 -11.87
C ALA A 340 14.89 -16.46 -12.91
N GLN A 341 16.17 -16.51 -13.27
CA GLN A 341 16.77 -15.69 -14.33
C GLN A 341 16.59 -16.32 -15.72
N ASP A 342 16.49 -17.65 -15.80
CA ASP A 342 16.29 -18.38 -17.04
C ASP A 342 14.82 -18.30 -17.46
N PHE A 343 14.50 -17.28 -18.28
CA PHE A 343 13.18 -17.19 -18.92
C PHE A 343 12.93 -18.42 -19.79
N ASN A 344 12.02 -19.28 -19.34
CA ASN A 344 11.55 -20.40 -20.13
C ASN A 344 10.42 -19.88 -21.03
N GLU A 345 10.66 -19.77 -22.34
CA GLU A 345 9.64 -19.33 -23.32
C GLU A 345 8.35 -20.16 -23.23
N LEU A 346 8.45 -21.40 -22.72
CA LEU A 346 7.34 -22.32 -22.48
C LEU A 346 6.44 -21.95 -21.29
N GLU A 347 6.92 -21.17 -20.32
CA GLU A 347 6.14 -20.84 -19.10
C GLU A 347 5.17 -19.66 -19.30
N GLU A 348 5.27 -18.91 -20.40
CA GLU A 348 4.40 -17.81 -20.86
C GLU A 348 4.03 -16.71 -19.83
N TRP A 349 4.50 -16.81 -18.58
CA TRP A 349 4.31 -15.88 -17.49
C TRP A 349 5.58 -15.80 -16.65
N ASP A 350 6.15 -14.61 -16.58
CA ASP A 350 7.38 -14.36 -15.85
C ASP A 350 7.22 -13.08 -15.01
N GLU A 351 7.57 -13.15 -13.72
CA GLU A 351 7.47 -12.04 -12.77
C GLU A 351 8.84 -11.42 -12.45
N TYR A 352 9.91 -11.93 -13.07
CA TYR A 352 11.26 -11.55 -12.77
C TYR A 352 11.59 -10.15 -13.33
N TYR A 353 11.92 -9.24 -12.42
CA TYR A 353 12.29 -7.85 -12.76
C TYR A 353 13.40 -7.33 -11.86
N LEU A 354 13.30 -7.64 -10.56
CA LEU A 354 14.32 -7.36 -9.55
C LEU A 354 14.74 -8.66 -8.85
N ASP A 355 16.03 -8.79 -8.57
CA ASP A 355 16.62 -9.87 -7.78
C ASP A 355 16.14 -9.81 -6.34
N ASN A 356 16.08 -8.60 -5.81
CA ASN A 356 15.66 -8.41 -4.45
C ASN A 356 14.13 -8.49 -4.32
N ILE A 357 13.67 -9.59 -3.74
CA ILE A 357 12.26 -9.87 -3.45
C ILE A 357 11.53 -8.80 -2.63
N PHE A 358 12.25 -7.93 -1.89
CA PHE A 358 11.64 -6.82 -1.15
C PHE A 358 11.55 -5.55 -1.98
N LEU A 359 12.58 -5.24 -2.78
CA LEU A 359 12.52 -4.13 -3.73
C LEU A 359 11.43 -4.39 -4.78
N ALA A 360 11.27 -5.65 -5.22
CA ALA A 360 10.21 -6.09 -6.13
C ALA A 360 8.78 -5.72 -5.65
N ARG A 361 8.54 -5.56 -4.33
CA ARG A 361 7.22 -5.13 -3.82
C ARG A 361 6.90 -3.67 -4.12
N PHE A 362 7.89 -2.88 -4.47
CA PHE A 362 7.74 -1.46 -4.79
C PHE A 362 7.90 -1.19 -6.29
N CYS A 363 8.06 -2.23 -7.11
CA CYS A 363 8.14 -2.13 -8.57
C CYS A 363 7.27 -3.22 -9.19
N ASN A 364 6.16 -2.83 -9.78
CA ASN A 364 5.17 -3.73 -10.36
C ASN A 364 5.13 -3.66 -11.91
N LEU A 365 6.15 -3.08 -12.54
CA LEU A 365 6.19 -2.87 -13.99
C LEU A 365 6.11 -4.18 -14.79
N LYS A 366 6.71 -5.27 -14.31
CA LYS A 366 6.65 -6.57 -14.98
C LYS A 366 5.24 -7.18 -14.95
N PHE A 367 4.48 -6.98 -13.86
CA PHE A 367 3.07 -7.37 -13.83
C PHE A 367 2.25 -6.58 -14.85
N ASN A 368 2.56 -5.29 -15.03
CA ASN A 368 1.93 -4.45 -16.04
C ASN A 368 2.24 -4.99 -17.45
N ASP A 369 3.52 -5.24 -17.71
CA ASP A 369 4.02 -5.79 -18.97
C ASP A 369 3.34 -7.11 -19.35
N MET A 370 3.39 -8.11 -18.47
CA MET A 370 2.76 -9.41 -18.72
C MET A 370 1.25 -9.30 -18.91
N SER A 371 0.58 -8.46 -18.12
CA SER A 371 -0.86 -8.24 -18.28
C SER A 371 -1.19 -7.59 -19.62
N LEU A 372 -0.38 -6.64 -20.10
CA LEU A 372 -0.58 -6.00 -21.41
C LEU A 372 -0.29 -6.98 -22.57
N VAL A 373 0.76 -7.79 -22.44
CA VAL A 373 1.09 -8.85 -23.40
C VAL A 373 -0.07 -9.83 -23.53
N LEU A 374 -0.59 -10.35 -22.42
CA LEU A 374 -1.73 -11.26 -22.45
C LEU A 374 -2.99 -10.56 -23.00
N ALA A 375 -3.28 -9.34 -22.56
CA ALA A 375 -4.43 -8.57 -23.04
C ALA A 375 -4.39 -8.36 -24.56
N SER A 376 -3.21 -8.17 -25.16
CA SER A 376 -3.05 -8.04 -26.61
C SER A 376 -3.33 -9.35 -27.39
N ARG A 377 -3.25 -10.50 -26.72
CA ARG A 377 -3.48 -11.84 -27.29
C ARG A 377 -4.90 -12.35 -27.07
N VAL A 378 -5.69 -11.70 -26.22
CA VAL A 378 -7.10 -12.08 -26.00
C VAL A 378 -7.91 -11.77 -27.26
N LYS A 379 -8.56 -12.80 -27.83
CA LYS A 379 -9.47 -12.64 -28.97
C LYS A 379 -10.75 -11.93 -28.54
N GLN A 380 -11.16 -10.90 -29.29
CA GLN A 380 -12.31 -10.05 -28.93
C GLN A 380 -13.63 -10.81 -28.83
N GLU A 381 -13.85 -11.84 -29.64
CA GLU A 381 -15.11 -12.61 -29.68
C GLU A 381 -15.33 -13.50 -28.45
N GLU A 382 -14.27 -13.79 -27.69
CA GLU A 382 -14.28 -14.69 -26.52
C GLU A 382 -13.85 -13.98 -25.24
N ASN A 383 -13.84 -12.64 -25.24
CA ASN A 383 -13.33 -11.84 -24.14
C ASN A 383 -14.39 -11.62 -23.06
N ASN A 384 -14.46 -12.56 -22.13
CA ASN A 384 -15.36 -12.48 -20.97
C ASN A 384 -14.74 -11.76 -19.77
N MET A 385 -13.65 -11.01 -19.97
CA MET A 385 -12.95 -10.30 -18.89
C MET A 385 -13.83 -9.24 -18.21
N LEU A 386 -14.75 -8.62 -18.95
CA LEU A 386 -15.72 -7.68 -18.39
C LEU A 386 -16.68 -8.37 -17.41
N GLU A 387 -17.27 -9.49 -17.82
CA GLU A 387 -18.21 -10.25 -17.00
C GLU A 387 -17.53 -10.76 -15.73
N PHE A 388 -16.34 -11.37 -15.86
CA PHE A 388 -15.53 -11.78 -14.71
C PHE A 388 -15.21 -10.61 -13.77
N SER A 389 -14.91 -9.43 -14.34
CA SER A 389 -14.66 -8.22 -13.56
C SER A 389 -15.91 -7.75 -12.78
N LEU A 390 -17.10 -7.85 -13.37
CA LEU A 390 -18.35 -7.50 -12.69
C LEU A 390 -18.73 -8.55 -11.63
N ASP A 391 -18.53 -9.84 -11.93
CA ASP A 391 -18.77 -10.93 -10.99
C ASP A 391 -17.89 -10.83 -9.75
N LYS A 392 -16.64 -10.37 -9.90
CA LYS A 392 -15.78 -10.03 -8.76
C LYS A 392 -16.39 -8.96 -7.84
N ILE A 393 -17.06 -7.95 -8.38
CA ILE A 393 -17.76 -6.93 -7.56
C ILE A 393 -18.91 -7.56 -6.80
N TRP A 394 -19.72 -8.38 -7.48
CA TRP A 394 -20.86 -9.04 -6.87
C TRP A 394 -20.44 -10.06 -5.81
N ALA A 395 -19.37 -10.81 -6.05
CA ALA A 395 -18.82 -11.80 -5.14
C ALA A 395 -18.37 -11.19 -3.79
N GLU A 396 -18.07 -9.89 -3.74
CA GLU A 396 -17.74 -9.20 -2.48
C GLU A 396 -18.95 -9.00 -1.55
N LEU A 397 -20.18 -9.01 -2.07
CA LEU A 397 -21.37 -8.84 -1.24
C LEU A 397 -21.68 -10.12 -0.44
N PRO A 398 -22.12 -10.02 0.83
CA PRO A 398 -22.56 -11.19 1.59
C PRO A 398 -23.73 -11.92 0.90
N GLN A 399 -23.83 -13.25 1.09
CA GLN A 399 -24.83 -14.07 0.41
C GLN A 399 -26.29 -13.59 0.58
N PRO A 400 -26.71 -13.10 1.77
CA PRO A 400 -28.06 -12.54 1.92
C PRO A 400 -28.37 -11.39 0.96
N PHE A 401 -27.40 -10.55 0.64
CA PHE A 401 -27.59 -9.45 -0.31
C PHE A 401 -27.70 -9.94 -1.75
N LEU A 402 -26.92 -10.95 -2.14
CA LEU A 402 -27.03 -11.56 -3.46
C LEU A 402 -28.39 -12.24 -3.66
N ASN A 403 -28.84 -12.99 -2.66
CA ASN A 403 -30.14 -13.65 -2.70
C ASN A 403 -31.29 -12.62 -2.79
N LEU A 404 -31.17 -11.49 -2.07
CA LEU A 404 -32.15 -10.40 -2.12
C LEU A 404 -32.20 -9.74 -3.49
N LEU A 405 -31.04 -9.49 -4.11
CA LEU A 405 -30.93 -8.89 -5.44
C LEU A 405 -31.17 -9.88 -6.58
N ARG A 406 -31.34 -11.17 -6.27
CA ARG A 406 -31.47 -12.28 -7.24
C ARG A 406 -30.29 -12.33 -8.22
N ILE A 407 -29.09 -12.02 -7.73
CA ILE A 407 -27.85 -12.08 -8.50
C ILE A 407 -27.27 -13.48 -8.30
N ASN A 408 -27.12 -14.22 -9.40
CA ASN A 408 -26.54 -15.55 -9.40
C ASN A 408 -25.05 -15.46 -9.78
N VAL A 409 -24.18 -15.44 -8.77
CA VAL A 409 -22.72 -15.43 -8.96
C VAL A 409 -22.14 -16.55 -8.12
N ASP A 410 -21.35 -17.42 -8.75
CA ASP A 410 -20.60 -18.45 -8.04
C ASP A 410 -19.38 -17.82 -7.37
N LYS A 411 -19.52 -17.55 -6.07
CA LYS A 411 -18.43 -16.98 -5.26
C LYS A 411 -17.23 -17.90 -5.16
N THR A 412 -17.43 -19.20 -5.19
CA THR A 412 -16.35 -20.17 -4.98
C THR A 412 -15.44 -20.19 -6.18
N GLU A 413 -16.04 -20.23 -7.38
CA GLU A 413 -15.33 -20.11 -8.64
C GLU A 413 -14.64 -18.75 -8.76
N VAL A 414 -15.41 -17.66 -8.66
CA VAL A 414 -14.88 -16.31 -8.89
C VAL A 414 -13.82 -15.93 -7.85
N SER A 415 -13.98 -16.30 -6.57
CA SER A 415 -12.97 -15.97 -5.55
C SER A 415 -11.74 -16.87 -5.63
N GLY A 416 -11.87 -18.07 -6.19
CA GLY A 416 -10.78 -19.04 -6.35
C GLY A 416 -9.79 -18.69 -7.46
N MET A 417 -10.03 -17.63 -8.23
CA MET A 417 -9.19 -17.23 -9.37
C MET A 417 -8.72 -15.78 -9.22
N SER A 418 -7.45 -15.49 -9.54
CA SER A 418 -6.96 -14.11 -9.65
C SER A 418 -7.28 -13.51 -11.03
N TYR A 419 -7.08 -12.20 -11.19
CA TYR A 419 -7.23 -11.59 -12.51
C TYR A 419 -6.13 -12.02 -13.49
N GLY A 420 -4.91 -12.28 -12.99
CA GLY A 420 -3.81 -12.80 -13.81
C GLY A 420 -4.11 -14.22 -14.32
N ASP A 421 -4.60 -15.09 -13.44
CA ASP A 421 -5.01 -16.47 -13.81
C ASP A 421 -6.06 -16.44 -14.93
N TYR A 422 -7.11 -15.63 -14.74
CA TYR A 422 -8.21 -15.58 -15.69
C TYR A 422 -7.76 -15.01 -17.04
N LEU A 423 -6.92 -13.97 -17.03
CA LEU A 423 -6.36 -13.38 -18.25
C LEU A 423 -5.48 -14.40 -19.00
N ARG A 424 -4.66 -15.16 -18.28
CA ARG A 424 -3.84 -16.25 -18.85
C ARG A 424 -4.71 -17.37 -19.42
N TYR A 425 -5.75 -17.76 -18.70
CA TYR A 425 -6.73 -18.75 -19.16
C TYR A 425 -7.43 -18.32 -20.45
N LEU A 426 -7.81 -17.05 -20.59
CA LEU A 426 -8.45 -16.55 -21.81
C LEU A 426 -7.57 -16.70 -23.05
N VAL A 427 -6.25 -16.60 -22.89
CA VAL A 427 -5.26 -16.76 -23.98
C VAL A 427 -4.98 -18.24 -24.25
N LEU A 428 -4.67 -19.02 -23.21
CA LEU A 428 -4.17 -20.40 -23.33
C LEU A 428 -5.26 -21.47 -23.39
N LYS A 429 -6.49 -21.14 -22.98
CA LYS A 429 -7.65 -22.05 -22.93
C LYS A 429 -7.40 -23.35 -22.15
N ASN A 430 -6.51 -23.31 -21.17
CA ASN A 430 -6.20 -24.45 -20.31
C ASN A 430 -6.62 -24.15 -18.86
N PRO A 431 -7.59 -24.88 -18.30
CA PRO A 431 -8.09 -24.65 -16.95
C PRO A 431 -7.06 -24.95 -15.85
N ILE A 432 -5.93 -25.61 -16.15
CA ILE A 432 -4.85 -25.86 -15.18
C ILE A 432 -4.25 -24.55 -14.61
N TYR A 433 -4.41 -23.44 -15.32
CA TYR A 433 -3.91 -22.13 -14.91
C TYR A 433 -4.88 -21.37 -14.00
N LEU A 434 -6.07 -21.91 -13.73
CA LEU A 434 -7.02 -21.32 -12.80
C LEU A 434 -6.64 -21.71 -11.36
N GLY A 435 -6.59 -20.73 -10.45
CA GLY A 435 -6.26 -20.96 -9.05
C GLY A 435 -4.76 -20.95 -8.71
N SER A 436 -3.90 -20.54 -9.66
CA SER A 436 -2.47 -20.27 -9.38
C SER A 436 -2.24 -18.95 -8.63
N PHE A 437 -3.23 -18.05 -8.61
CA PHE A 437 -3.17 -16.72 -8.01
C PHE A 437 -2.04 -15.84 -8.58
N LEU A 438 -1.86 -15.85 -9.91
CA LEU A 438 -0.94 -14.98 -10.62
C LEU A 438 -1.37 -13.51 -10.51
N ALA A 439 -0.43 -12.64 -10.15
CA ALA A 439 -0.75 -11.24 -9.92
C ALA A 439 -0.96 -10.49 -11.25
N GLY A 440 -2.17 -10.00 -11.50
CA GLY A 440 -2.45 -9.10 -12.62
C GLY A 440 -1.97 -7.66 -12.40
N HIS A 441 -2.22 -6.80 -13.39
CA HIS A 441 -2.09 -5.35 -13.26
C HIS A 441 -3.27 -4.62 -13.90
N MET A 442 -3.66 -3.48 -13.33
CA MET A 442 -4.86 -2.75 -13.74
C MET A 442 -4.88 -2.34 -15.21
N SER A 443 -3.73 -2.06 -15.82
CA SER A 443 -3.67 -1.57 -17.19
C SER A 443 -3.99 -2.69 -18.19
N GLY A 444 -3.38 -3.86 -18.04
CA GLY A 444 -3.66 -5.01 -18.90
C GLY A 444 -5.04 -5.60 -18.65
N THR A 445 -5.42 -5.83 -17.39
CA THR A 445 -6.78 -6.32 -17.08
C THR A 445 -7.87 -5.30 -17.43
N GLY A 446 -7.59 -4.02 -17.26
CA GLY A 446 -8.47 -2.92 -17.64
C GLY A 446 -8.66 -2.80 -19.14
N ILE A 447 -7.59 -2.88 -19.93
CA ILE A 447 -7.70 -2.93 -21.40
C ILE A 447 -8.49 -4.15 -21.86
N ALA A 448 -8.22 -5.32 -21.28
CA ALA A 448 -8.97 -6.52 -21.60
C ALA A 448 -10.47 -6.37 -21.24
N ALA A 449 -10.83 -5.81 -20.08
CA ALA A 449 -12.22 -5.68 -19.65
C ALA A 449 -12.99 -4.52 -20.32
N PHE A 450 -12.37 -3.36 -20.47
CA PHE A 450 -13.06 -2.10 -20.81
C PHE A 450 -12.47 -1.39 -22.04
N GLY A 451 -11.41 -1.92 -22.66
CA GLY A 451 -10.58 -1.14 -23.57
C GLY A 451 -10.09 0.14 -22.88
N TRP A 452 -9.76 1.19 -23.65
CA TRP A 452 -9.31 2.48 -23.10
C TRP A 452 -10.29 3.16 -22.14
N PHE A 453 -11.55 2.73 -22.09
CA PHE A 453 -12.54 3.22 -21.14
C PHE A 453 -12.18 2.89 -19.68
N TYR A 454 -11.27 1.93 -19.44
CA TYR A 454 -10.78 1.62 -18.09
C TYR A 454 -10.20 2.85 -17.37
N LEU A 455 -9.57 3.78 -18.10
CA LEU A 455 -9.05 5.04 -17.55
C LEU A 455 -10.17 5.93 -17.00
N LEU A 456 -11.34 5.95 -17.65
CA LEU A 456 -12.49 6.69 -17.14
C LEU A 456 -13.05 6.00 -15.88
N VAL A 457 -13.19 4.67 -15.91
CA VAL A 457 -13.64 3.89 -14.75
C VAL A 457 -12.71 4.13 -13.56
N PHE A 458 -11.39 4.10 -13.79
CA PHE A 458 -10.35 4.41 -12.81
C PHE A 458 -10.56 5.80 -12.18
N GLY A 459 -10.70 6.85 -13.00
CA GLY A 459 -10.92 8.21 -12.52
C GLY A 459 -12.22 8.37 -11.72
N VAL A 460 -13.33 7.75 -12.18
CA VAL A 460 -14.62 7.81 -11.47
C VAL A 460 -14.56 7.14 -10.10
N LEU A 461 -13.96 5.95 -10.02
CA LEU A 461 -13.84 5.19 -8.77
C LEU A 461 -12.87 5.85 -7.77
N LEU A 462 -11.88 6.61 -8.24
CA LEU A 462 -10.94 7.33 -7.38
C LEU A 462 -11.56 8.50 -6.60
N VAL A 463 -12.58 9.16 -7.14
CA VAL A 463 -13.23 10.30 -6.45
C VAL A 463 -13.76 9.93 -5.06
N PRO A 464 -14.57 8.87 -4.89
CA PRO A 464 -15.01 8.45 -3.56
C PRO A 464 -13.85 7.90 -2.72
N VAL A 465 -12.85 7.22 -3.31
CA VAL A 465 -11.65 6.79 -2.56
C VAL A 465 -10.94 7.98 -1.91
N PHE A 466 -10.72 9.06 -2.65
CA PHE A 466 -10.12 10.28 -2.11
C PHE A 466 -10.94 10.87 -0.97
N PHE A 467 -12.25 10.95 -1.15
CA PHE A 467 -13.16 11.39 -0.08
C PHE A 467 -13.00 10.54 1.19
N LEU A 468 -12.99 9.21 1.05
CA LEU A 468 -12.89 8.27 2.18
C LEU A 468 -11.55 8.38 2.89
N LEU A 469 -10.43 8.53 2.17
CA LEU A 469 -9.13 8.73 2.78
C LEU A 469 -9.08 10.06 3.56
N ASP A 470 -9.53 11.16 2.94
CA ASP A 470 -9.39 12.49 3.55
C ASP A 470 -10.30 12.70 4.77
N ILE A 471 -11.41 11.95 4.92
CA ILE A 471 -12.21 12.00 6.17
C ILE A 471 -11.51 11.36 7.37
N LEU A 472 -10.40 10.63 7.20
CA LEU A 472 -9.60 10.05 8.30
C LEU A 472 -8.55 11.01 8.86
N TYR A 473 -8.58 12.27 8.46
CA TYR A 473 -7.64 13.30 8.85
C TYR A 473 -8.34 14.62 9.18
N VAL A 474 -7.86 15.30 10.22
CA VAL A 474 -8.39 16.58 10.69
C VAL A 474 -7.25 17.58 10.90
N LYS A 475 -7.55 18.85 10.63
CA LYS A 475 -6.72 20.00 10.97
C LYS A 475 -7.41 20.76 12.09
N ASN A 476 -6.73 20.94 13.21
CA ASN A 476 -7.17 21.88 14.24
C ASN A 476 -6.33 23.15 14.14
N TYR A 477 -6.99 24.30 14.13
CA TYR A 477 -6.34 25.59 14.25
C TYR A 477 -6.30 25.94 15.74
N LEU A 478 -5.11 25.91 16.33
CA LEU A 478 -4.91 26.39 17.68
C LEU A 478 -4.69 27.90 17.60
N ALA A 479 -5.62 28.67 18.15
CA ALA A 479 -5.46 30.10 18.31
C ALA A 479 -4.32 30.36 19.31
N GLY A 480 -3.31 31.11 18.88
CA GLY A 480 -2.33 31.67 19.79
C GLY A 480 -3.01 32.62 20.78
N TYR A 481 -2.47 32.69 22.00
CA TYR A 481 -3.08 33.47 23.09
C TYR A 481 -2.86 34.99 22.90
N HIS A 482 -1.94 35.40 22.03
CA HIS A 482 -1.71 36.80 21.67
C HIS A 482 -2.16 37.15 20.24
N PRO A 483 -2.58 38.41 19.98
CA PRO A 483 -2.93 38.90 18.63
C PRO A 483 -1.75 38.93 17.64
N THR A 484 -0.53 38.61 18.09
CA THR A 484 0.67 38.40 17.27
C THR A 484 1.09 36.93 17.15
N ASP A 485 0.37 36.01 17.79
CA ASP A 485 0.79 34.61 17.88
C ASP A 485 0.31 33.77 16.71
N TYR A 486 1.27 33.00 16.21
CA TYR A 486 1.17 32.00 15.16
C TYR A 486 -0.07 31.11 15.31
N VAL A 487 -0.82 30.94 14.22
CA VAL A 487 -1.83 29.89 14.11
C VAL A 487 -1.10 28.56 13.94
N TYR A 488 -1.06 27.75 15.00
CA TYR A 488 -0.51 26.40 14.91
C TYR A 488 -1.57 25.47 14.28
N ILE A 489 -1.21 24.83 13.18
CA ILE A 489 -2.02 23.78 12.57
C ILE A 489 -1.61 22.46 13.23
N GLU A 490 -2.48 21.92 14.08
CA GLU A 490 -2.32 20.57 14.60
C GLU A 490 -2.86 19.59 13.55
N HIS A 491 -1.98 18.76 13.03
CA HIS A 491 -2.32 17.64 12.15
C HIS A 491 -2.74 16.44 12.99
N ARG A 492 -3.96 15.93 12.79
CA ARG A 492 -4.45 14.75 13.51
C ARG A 492 -5.03 13.71 12.57
N PHE A 493 -4.37 12.57 12.48
CA PHE A 493 -4.84 11.37 11.81
C PHE A 493 -5.62 10.51 12.79
N SER A 494 -6.65 9.82 12.30
CA SER A 494 -7.18 8.66 13.03
C SER A 494 -6.10 7.59 13.13
N LEU A 495 -6.08 6.81 14.22
CA LEU A 495 -5.17 5.67 14.30
C LEU A 495 -5.46 4.68 13.16
N CYS A 496 -6.73 4.52 12.77
CA CYS A 496 -7.16 3.72 11.62
C CYS A 496 -6.37 4.04 10.34
N ALA A 497 -6.21 5.33 10.00
CA ALA A 497 -5.43 5.73 8.83
C ALA A 497 -3.96 5.29 8.93
N LEU A 498 -3.35 5.44 10.10
CA LEU A 498 -1.94 5.08 10.30
C LEU A 498 -1.72 3.56 10.25
N LEU A 499 -2.67 2.76 10.75
CA LEU A 499 -2.62 1.31 10.63
C LEU A 499 -2.68 0.84 9.17
N ASN A 500 -3.34 1.61 8.30
CA ASN A 500 -3.51 1.29 6.89
C ASN A 500 -2.53 2.04 5.98
N ILE A 501 -1.52 2.70 6.52
CA ILE A 501 -0.64 3.57 5.72
C ILE A 501 0.12 2.79 4.64
N THR A 502 0.50 1.53 4.92
CA THR A 502 1.11 0.63 3.92
C THR A 502 0.13 0.31 2.80
N SER A 503 -1.11 -0.02 3.15
CA SER A 503 -2.17 -0.28 2.17
C SER A 503 -2.51 0.96 1.35
N VAL A 504 -2.42 2.17 1.93
CA VAL A 504 -2.60 3.44 1.20
C VAL A 504 -1.47 3.68 0.21
N PHE A 505 -0.22 3.39 0.59
CA PHE A 505 0.94 3.54 -0.29
C PHE A 505 0.89 2.56 -1.46
N LEU A 506 0.57 1.29 -1.19
CA LEU A 506 0.50 0.22 -2.18
C LEU A 506 -0.92 0.03 -2.76
N PHE A 507 -1.79 1.03 -2.62
CA PHE A 507 -3.21 0.90 -3.00
C PHE A 507 -3.41 0.76 -4.50
N LEU A 508 -2.65 1.53 -5.28
CA LEU A 508 -2.80 1.63 -6.72
C LEU A 508 -2.07 0.54 -7.51
N PRO A 509 -0.95 -0.05 -7.08
CA PRO A 509 -0.41 -1.28 -7.67
C PRO A 509 -1.33 -2.51 -7.55
N SER A 510 -2.57 -2.43 -8.04
CA SER A 510 -3.61 -3.45 -7.92
C SER A 510 -3.77 -4.28 -9.19
N GLU A 511 -4.31 -5.49 -9.03
CA GLU A 511 -4.50 -6.43 -10.15
C GLU A 511 -5.50 -5.95 -11.20
N SER A 512 -6.51 -5.19 -10.78
CA SER A 512 -7.57 -4.67 -11.65
C SER A 512 -8.02 -3.28 -11.23
N VAL A 513 -8.53 -2.51 -12.18
CA VAL A 513 -9.24 -1.25 -11.91
C VAL A 513 -10.45 -1.47 -10.99
N ILE A 514 -11.05 -2.66 -11.04
CA ILE A 514 -12.18 -3.06 -10.21
C ILE A 514 -11.81 -3.28 -8.75
N SER A 515 -10.52 -3.45 -8.42
CA SER A 515 -10.07 -3.47 -7.02
C SER A 515 -10.50 -2.20 -6.27
N LEU A 516 -10.61 -1.05 -6.96
CA LEU A 516 -11.18 0.17 -6.39
C LEU A 516 -12.66 0.00 -6.00
N ALA A 517 -13.46 -0.64 -6.85
CA ALA A 517 -14.87 -0.92 -6.57
C ALA A 517 -15.03 -1.90 -5.41
N THR A 518 -14.25 -2.98 -5.37
CA THR A 518 -14.26 -3.95 -4.25
C THR A 518 -13.91 -3.28 -2.91
N PHE A 519 -12.94 -2.35 -2.92
CA PHE A 519 -12.61 -1.53 -1.76
C PHE A 519 -13.79 -0.65 -1.33
N LEU A 520 -14.47 0.01 -2.26
CA LEU A 520 -15.63 0.86 -1.96
C LEU A 520 -16.83 0.07 -1.43
N VAL A 521 -17.10 -1.11 -1.99
CA VAL A 521 -18.26 -1.94 -1.63
C VAL A 521 -18.07 -2.64 -0.29
N ARG A 522 -16.87 -3.18 -0.02
CA ARG A 522 -16.61 -3.99 1.18
C ARG A 522 -15.38 -3.54 1.95
N GLY A 523 -14.25 -3.38 1.29
CA GLY A 523 -12.95 -3.19 1.96
C GLY A 523 -12.95 -2.03 2.96
N TRP A 524 -13.49 -0.88 2.56
CA TRP A 524 -13.61 0.29 3.39
C TRP A 524 -14.52 0.08 4.61
N PHE A 525 -15.71 -0.47 4.40
CA PHE A 525 -16.67 -0.69 5.48
C PHE A 525 -16.15 -1.71 6.50
N GLN A 526 -15.57 -2.81 6.02
CA GLN A 526 -14.93 -3.82 6.86
C GLN A 526 -13.85 -3.17 7.73
N LEU A 527 -12.97 -2.36 7.13
CA LEU A 527 -11.93 -1.65 7.87
C LEU A 527 -12.51 -0.75 8.98
N MET A 528 -13.50 0.07 8.63
CA MET A 528 -14.07 1.06 9.56
C MET A 528 -14.82 0.39 10.72
N VAL A 529 -15.60 -0.65 10.44
CA VAL A 529 -16.36 -1.40 11.45
C VAL A 529 -15.43 -2.14 12.40
N LEU A 530 -14.44 -2.87 11.88
CA LEU A 530 -13.51 -3.63 12.72
C LEU A 530 -12.67 -2.71 13.59
N TYR A 531 -12.20 -1.58 13.05
CA TYR A 531 -11.49 -0.57 13.84
C TYR A 531 -12.37 -0.03 14.97
N PHE A 532 -13.62 0.35 14.67
CA PHE A 532 -14.55 0.86 15.67
C PHE A 532 -14.78 -0.12 16.80
N MET A 533 -15.12 -1.36 16.47
CA MET A 533 -15.37 -2.42 17.45
C MET A 533 -14.16 -2.62 18.35
N LEU A 534 -12.97 -2.75 17.76
CA LEU A 534 -11.75 -3.00 18.51
C LEU A 534 -11.34 -1.79 19.36
N PHE A 535 -11.50 -0.57 18.83
CA PHE A 535 -11.24 0.67 19.57
C PHE A 535 -12.10 0.77 20.83
N HIS A 536 -13.41 0.55 20.72
CA HIS A 536 -14.30 0.63 21.88
C HIS A 536 -14.10 -0.52 22.87
N LEU A 537 -13.88 -1.74 22.37
CA LEU A 537 -13.61 -2.90 23.21
C LEU A 537 -12.34 -2.69 24.06
N THR A 538 -11.23 -2.32 23.41
CA THR A 538 -9.96 -2.08 24.11
C THR A 538 -10.03 -0.86 25.03
N ASN A 539 -10.84 0.15 24.69
CA ASN A 539 -11.09 1.29 25.58
C ASN A 539 -11.87 0.91 26.84
N MET A 540 -12.86 0.04 26.71
CA MET A 540 -13.61 -0.51 27.85
C MET A 540 -12.67 -1.26 28.79
N VAL A 541 -11.84 -2.15 28.24
CA VAL A 541 -10.81 -2.89 29.01
C VAL A 541 -9.85 -1.91 29.71
N HIS A 542 -9.36 -0.90 29.00
CA HIS A 542 -8.46 0.09 29.59
C HIS A 542 -9.08 0.83 30.78
N LYS A 543 -10.35 1.23 30.69
CA LYS A 543 -11.06 1.90 31.80
C LYS A 543 -11.21 0.98 33.01
N LEU A 544 -11.45 -0.32 32.81
CA LEU A 544 -11.52 -1.29 33.91
C LEU A 544 -10.18 -1.42 34.66
N PHE A 545 -9.06 -1.37 33.95
CA PHE A 545 -7.72 -1.41 34.56
C PHE A 545 -7.32 -0.10 35.26
N MET A 546 -7.89 1.04 34.88
CA MET A 546 -7.61 2.34 35.51
C MET A 546 -8.58 2.70 36.64
N SER A 547 -9.70 1.97 36.76
CA SER A 547 -10.70 2.13 37.82
C SER A 547 -10.37 1.30 39.08
N LYS A 548 -9.34 0.45 39.01
CA LYS A 548 -8.69 -0.20 40.15
C LYS A 548 -7.38 0.53 40.43
#